data_AF-A0A7C3YI74-F1
#
_entry.id   AF-A0A7C3YI74-F1
#
_cell.length_a   1.000
_cell.length_b   1.000
_cell.length_c   1.000
_cell.angle_alpha   90.00
_cell.angle_beta   90.00
_cell.angle_gamma   90.00
#
_symmetry.space_group_name_H-M   'P 1'
#
loop_
_entity.id
_entity.type
_entity.pdbx_description
1 polymer ?
#
loop_
_entity_poly.entity_id
_entity_poly.type
_entity_poly.pdbx_seq_one_letter_code
_entity_poly.pdbx_strand_id
1 'polypeptide(L)'
;MILLDMDVEKNKFLLIPQAVTQLLEMEKSRGKGLMTADRLLIGVARVGGPDMEVKAGKLVNLLRHDFGPPPHSIVLPGSLHFMEEEALKKIWLRVDQNEEHSGNR
;
A
#
# COMPACT_ATOMS: atom_id res chain seq x y z
N MET A 1 -5.44 -10.73 3.56
CA MET A 1 -4.81 -9.73 4.46
C MET A 1 -3.39 -10.18 4.74
N ILE A 2 -2.40 -9.28 4.63
CA ILE A 2 -0.97 -9.55 4.86
C ILE A 2 -0.55 -8.74 6.08
N LEU A 3 -0.12 -9.43 7.14
CA LEU A 3 0.45 -8.82 8.33
C LEU A 3 1.94 -8.57 8.10
N LEU A 4 2.41 -7.36 8.41
CA LEU A 4 3.82 -7.00 8.26
C LEU A 4 4.60 -7.35 9.52
N ASP A 5 5.81 -7.84 9.34
CA ASP A 5 6.65 -8.34 10.43
C ASP A 5 7.13 -7.21 11.36
N MET A 6 7.32 -7.54 12.63
CA MET A 6 7.81 -6.61 13.65
C MET A 6 8.66 -7.32 14.70
N ASP A 7 9.84 -6.77 14.95
CA ASP A 7 10.73 -7.11 16.06
C ASP A 7 10.64 -5.96 17.08
N VAL A 8 9.75 -6.14 18.05
CA VAL A 8 9.44 -5.12 19.07
C VAL A 8 10.65 -4.84 19.96
N GLU A 9 11.43 -5.87 20.29
CA GLU A 9 12.63 -5.73 21.13
C GLU A 9 13.70 -4.88 20.44
N LYS A 10 13.84 -5.01 19.12
CA LYS A 10 14.79 -4.22 18.31
C LYS A 10 14.18 -2.96 17.69
N ASN A 11 12.92 -2.64 18.01
CA ASN A 11 12.17 -1.51 17.44
C ASN A 11 12.20 -1.50 15.90
N LYS A 12 12.13 -2.68 15.27
CA LYS A 12 12.12 -2.83 13.80
C LYS A 12 10.72 -3.22 13.35
N PHE A 13 10.16 -2.44 12.45
CA PHE A 13 8.85 -2.71 11.85
C PHE A 13 8.99 -2.69 10.34
N LEU A 14 8.37 -3.66 9.68
CA LEU A 14 8.31 -3.66 8.23
C LEU A 14 7.25 -2.65 7.77
N LEU A 15 7.69 -1.65 7.01
CA LEU A 15 6.82 -0.60 6.48
C LEU A 15 6.14 -1.06 5.18
N ILE A 16 5.02 -0.42 4.82
CA ILE A 16 4.30 -0.69 3.57
C ILE A 16 5.21 -0.61 2.33
N PRO A 17 5.98 0.48 2.11
CA PRO A 17 6.83 0.55 0.92
C PRO A 17 7.89 -0.55 0.87
N GLN A 18 8.45 -0.95 2.02
CA GLN A 18 9.42 -2.04 2.11
C GLN A 18 8.78 -3.39 1.76
N ALA A 19 7.62 -3.69 2.34
CA ALA A 19 6.88 -4.91 2.07
C ALA A 19 6.46 -5.02 0.60
N VAL A 20 5.93 -3.94 0.02
CA VAL A 20 5.56 -3.90 -1.41
C VAL A 20 6.79 -4.10 -2.30
N THR A 21 7.93 -3.50 -1.96
CA THR A 21 9.19 -3.68 -2.71
C THR A 21 9.63 -5.15 -2.69
N GLN A 22 9.63 -5.79 -1.52
CA GLN A 22 9.96 -7.22 -1.41
C GLN A 22 8.99 -8.09 -2.23
N LEU A 23 7.69 -7.80 -2.19
CA LEU A 23 6.70 -8.52 -2.98
C LEU A 23 6.91 -8.34 -4.49
N LEU A 24 7.31 -7.14 -4.95
CA LEU A 24 7.67 -6.89 -6.35
C LEU A 24 8.92 -7.67 -6.78
N GLU A 25 9.93 -7.78 -5.91
CA GLU A 25 11.12 -8.59 -6.17
C GLU A 25 10.78 -10.09 -6.28
N MET A 26 9.92 -10.58 -5.40
CA MET A 26 9.38 -11.93 -5.49
C MET A 26 8.57 -12.15 -6.77
N GLU A 27 7.78 -11.16 -7.19
CA GLU A 27 7.02 -11.21 -8.44
C GLU A 27 7.95 -11.31 -9.67
N LYS A 28 9.06 -10.55 -9.70
CA LYS A 28 10.06 -10.64 -10.79
C LYS A 28 10.63 -12.04 -10.99
N SER A 29 10.81 -12.80 -9.91
CA SER A 29 11.33 -14.17 -9.99
C SER A 29 10.24 -15.21 -10.27
N ARG A 30 9.00 -14.96 -9.85
CA ARG A 30 7.90 -15.94 -9.94
C ARG A 30 6.98 -15.75 -11.14
N GLY A 31 6.87 -14.54 -11.68
CA GLY A 31 6.12 -14.22 -12.91
C GLY A 31 4.63 -14.60 -12.87
N LYS A 32 3.96 -14.37 -11.73
CA LYS A 32 2.53 -14.69 -11.53
C LYS A 32 1.57 -13.55 -11.89
N GLY A 33 2.09 -12.35 -12.17
CA GLY A 33 1.31 -11.16 -12.50
C GLY A 33 0.51 -10.60 -11.32
N LEU A 34 0.86 -10.89 -10.07
CA LEU A 34 0.07 -10.50 -8.89
C LEU A 34 0.37 -9.08 -8.41
N MET A 35 1.61 -8.63 -8.60
CA MET A 35 2.12 -7.35 -8.11
C MET A 35 2.55 -6.45 -9.28
N THR A 36 1.59 -5.76 -9.89
CA THR A 36 1.82 -4.77 -10.97
C THR A 36 1.67 -3.34 -10.45
N ALA A 37 2.21 -2.34 -11.17
CA ALA A 37 2.18 -0.94 -10.73
C ALA A 37 0.76 -0.39 -10.52
N ASP A 38 -0.20 -0.87 -11.32
CA ASP A 38 -1.62 -0.55 -11.28
C ASP A 38 -2.44 -1.44 -10.33
N ARG A 39 -1.81 -2.46 -9.72
CA ARG A 39 -2.50 -3.38 -8.80
C ARG A 39 -3.14 -2.61 -7.66
N LEU A 40 -4.43 -2.87 -7.44
CA LEU A 40 -5.14 -2.35 -6.27
C LEU A 40 -4.56 -2.95 -4.98
N LEU A 41 -4.12 -2.08 -4.09
CA LEU A 41 -3.69 -2.39 -2.73
C LEU A 41 -4.39 -1.48 -1.73
N ILE A 42 -4.47 -1.94 -0.49
CA ILE A 42 -4.94 -1.14 0.65
C ILE A 42 -3.85 -1.15 1.70
N GLY A 43 -3.32 0.02 2.01
CA GLY A 43 -2.38 0.23 3.10
C GLY A 43 -3.15 0.61 4.36
N VAL A 44 -2.76 0.02 5.48
CA VAL A 44 -3.39 0.24 6.77
C VAL A 44 -2.30 0.50 7.81
N ALA A 45 -2.45 1.55 8.60
CA ALA A 45 -1.54 1.92 9.67
C ALA A 45 -2.29 2.08 10.99
N ARG A 46 -1.67 1.60 12.07
CA ARG A 46 -2.13 1.76 13.46
C ARG A 46 -3.60 1.32 13.64
N VAL A 47 -3.93 0.13 13.15
CA VAL A 47 -5.29 -0.45 13.22
C VAL A 47 -5.84 -0.35 14.65
N GLY A 48 -7.02 0.25 14.81
CA GLY A 48 -7.69 0.42 16.10
C GLY A 48 -7.18 1.59 16.95
N GLY A 49 -6.15 2.32 16.50
CA GLY A 49 -5.65 3.54 17.14
C GLY A 49 -6.48 4.78 16.80
N PRO A 50 -6.38 5.86 17.61
CA PRO A 50 -7.07 7.13 17.36
C PRO A 50 -6.58 7.84 16.09
N ASP A 51 -5.36 7.53 15.65
CA ASP A 51 -4.69 8.07 14.47
C ASP A 51 -4.56 7.00 13.37
N MET A 52 -5.44 5.98 13.38
CA MET A 52 -5.50 4.94 12.35
C MET A 52 -5.65 5.56 10.97
N GLU A 53 -4.87 5.07 10.02
CA GLU A 53 -4.95 5.49 8.62
C GLU A 53 -5.21 4.30 7.70
N VAL A 54 -6.16 4.47 6.77
CA VAL A 54 -6.50 3.47 5.75
C VAL A 54 -6.52 4.17 4.39
N LYS A 55 -5.73 3.68 3.44
CA LYS A 55 -5.69 4.22 2.07
C LYS A 55 -5.74 3.10 1.05
N ALA A 56 -6.69 3.20 0.12
CA ALA A 56 -6.78 2.32 -1.05
C ALA A 56 -6.20 3.02 -2.28
N GLY A 57 -5.56 2.27 -3.17
CA GLY A 57 -5.05 2.87 -4.41
C GLY A 57 -4.20 1.92 -5.22
N LYS A 58 -3.65 2.46 -6.31
CA LYS A 58 -2.64 1.76 -7.11
C LYS A 58 -1.39 1.53 -6.26
N LEU A 59 -0.79 0.36 -6.41
CA LEU A 59 0.46 -0.04 -5.76
C LEU A 59 1.52 1.08 -5.82
N VAL A 60 1.73 1.67 -7.01
CA VAL A 60 2.72 2.73 -7.21
C VAL A 60 2.46 3.98 -6.38
N ASN A 61 1.18 4.30 -6.11
CA ASN A 61 0.82 5.45 -5.28
C ASN A 61 1.06 5.14 -3.81
N LEU A 62 0.71 3.93 -3.36
CA LEU A 62 0.94 3.49 -1.98
C LEU A 62 2.43 3.39 -1.63
N LEU A 63 3.29 3.09 -2.61
CA LEU A 63 4.75 3.12 -2.43
C LEU A 63 5.28 4.52 -2.06
N ARG A 64 4.60 5.57 -2.51
CA ARG A 64 5.02 6.97 -2.31
C ARG A 64 4.29 7.66 -1.15
N HIS A 65 3.24 7.04 -0.63
CA HIS A 65 2.45 7.59 0.48
C HIS A 65 3.15 7.36 1.81
N ASP A 66 3.23 8.40 2.63
CA ASP A 66 3.67 8.28 4.01
C ASP A 66 2.47 7.90 4.89
N PHE A 67 2.49 6.68 5.39
CA PHE A 67 1.48 6.16 6.31
C PHE A 67 1.75 6.53 7.78
N GLY A 68 2.85 7.24 8.04
CA GLY A 68 3.30 7.60 9.39
C GLY A 68 3.93 6.41 10.12
N PRO A 69 3.88 6.40 11.47
CA PRO A 69 4.54 5.37 12.26
C PRO A 69 3.81 4.01 12.23
N PRO A 70 4.56 2.91 12.43
CA PRO A 70 4.01 1.55 12.55
C PRO A 70 3.06 1.38 13.76
N PRO A 71 2.33 0.26 13.88
CA PRO A 71 2.34 -0.93 13.01
C PRO A 71 1.60 -0.73 11.69
N HIS A 72 2.07 -1.41 10.65
CA HIS A 72 1.54 -1.34 9.29
C HIS A 72 1.00 -2.70 8.82
N SER A 73 0.08 -2.68 7.86
CA SER A 73 -0.51 -3.86 7.23
C SER A 73 -0.93 -3.57 5.80
N ILE A 74 -0.97 -4.61 4.96
CA ILE A 74 -1.38 -4.49 3.55
C ILE A 74 -2.52 -5.47 3.27
N VAL A 75 -3.53 -5.02 2.53
CA VAL A 75 -4.56 -5.89 1.97
C VAL A 75 -4.43 -5.91 0.45
N LEU A 76 -4.29 -7.12 -0.09
CA LEU A 76 -4.40 -7.41 -1.52
C LEU A 76 -5.81 -7.98 -1.77
N PRO A 77 -6.77 -7.17 -2.23
CA PRO A 77 -8.12 -7.65 -2.47
C PRO A 77 -8.17 -8.60 -3.68
N GLY A 78 -9.07 -9.58 -3.59
CA GLY A 78 -9.48 -10.42 -4.72
C GLY A 78 -10.56 -9.73 -5.56
N SER A 79 -11.54 -10.49 -6.04
CA SER A 79 -12.75 -9.94 -6.64
C SER A 79 -13.53 -9.14 -5.60
N LEU A 80 -13.93 -7.92 -5.95
CA LEU A 80 -14.70 -7.04 -5.08
C LEU A 80 -16.18 -7.12 -5.42
N HIS A 81 -17.02 -7.08 -4.39
CA HIS A 81 -18.43 -6.78 -4.54
C HIS A 81 -18.64 -5.28 -4.75
N PHE A 82 -19.72 -4.87 -5.44
CA PHE A 82 -19.95 -3.45 -5.76
C PHE A 82 -19.92 -2.54 -4.52
N MET A 83 -20.42 -3.05 -3.39
CA MET A 83 -20.42 -2.30 -2.12
C MET A 83 -19.01 -2.06 -1.58
N GLU A 84 -18.09 -3.01 -1.79
CA GLU A 84 -16.70 -2.88 -1.37
C GLU A 84 -15.99 -1.86 -2.26
N GLU A 85 -16.24 -1.86 -3.56
CA GLU A 85 -15.70 -0.84 -4.48
C GLU A 85 -16.13 0.58 -4.06
N GLU A 86 -17.41 0.77 -3.77
CA GLU A 86 -17.95 2.05 -3.27
C GLU A 86 -17.33 2.45 -1.93
N ALA A 87 -17.03 1.50 -1.06
CA ALA A 87 -16.32 1.77 0.19
C ALA A 87 -14.87 2.21 -0.06
N LEU A 88 -14.15 1.53 -0.97
CA LEU A 88 -12.76 1.86 -1.30
C LEU A 88 -12.62 3.26 -1.93
N LYS A 89 -13.61 3.70 -2.73
CA LYS A 89 -13.62 5.06 -3.29
C LYS A 89 -13.56 6.14 -2.22
N LYS A 90 -14.14 5.92 -1.03
CA LYS A 90 -14.16 6.90 0.08
C LYS A 90 -12.79 7.07 0.73
N ILE A 91 -11.96 6.03 0.71
CA ILE A 91 -10.61 6.00 1.28
C ILE A 91 -9.52 6.01 0.21
N TRP A 92 -9.88 6.35 -1.03
CA TRP A 92 -8.96 6.35 -2.15
C TRP A 92 -7.86 7.40 -1.94
N LEU A 93 -6.62 6.99 -2.16
CA LEU A 93 -5.45 7.85 -2.07
C LEU A 93 -5.49 8.88 -3.20
N ARG A 94 -5.58 10.16 -2.81
CA ARG A 94 -5.51 11.30 -3.74
C ARG A 94 -4.04 11.60 -3.97
N VAL A 95 -3.63 11.58 -5.23
CA VAL A 95 -2.28 11.97 -5.64
C VAL A 95 -2.36 13.39 -6.17
N ASP A 96 -1.57 14.29 -5.60
CA ASP A 96 -1.47 15.66 -6.10
C ASP A 96 -0.69 15.66 -7.43
N GLN A 97 -1.27 16.27 -8.47
CA GLN A 97 -0.72 16.30 -9.83
C GLN A 97 0.41 17.34 -10.02
N ASN A 98 1.40 17.38 -9.13
CA ASN A 98 2.46 18.40 -9.16
C ASN A 98 3.83 17.92 -9.69
N GLU A 99 3.89 16.85 -10.49
CA GLU A 99 5.16 16.35 -11.05
C GLU A 99 5.13 15.94 -12.54
N GLU A 100 4.30 16.57 -13.40
CA GLU A 100 4.34 16.31 -14.86
C GLU A 100 5.04 17.41 -15.69
N HIS A 101 5.63 18.44 -15.08
CA HIS A 101 6.21 19.59 -15.84
C HIS A 101 7.74 19.72 -15.80
N SER A 102 8.51 18.66 -15.57
CA SER A 102 9.98 18.73 -15.68
C SER A 102 10.56 17.49 -16.32
N GLY A 103 10.47 17.43 -17.65
CA GLY A 103 11.07 16.36 -18.43
C GLY A 103 10.95 16.54 -19.95
N ASN A 104 11.02 17.77 -20.44
CA ASN A 104 11.29 18.03 -21.86
C ASN A 104 12.48 18.98 -21.98
N ARG A 105 13.69 18.42 -21.94
CA ARG A 105 14.95 18.99 -22.44
C ARG A 105 15.84 17.87 -22.94
#